data_AF-A0A3B9NFB4-F1
#
_entry.id   AF-A0A3B9NFB4-F1
#
_cell.length_a   1.000
_cell.length_b   1.000
_cell.length_c   1.000
_cell.angle_alpha   90.00
_cell.angle_beta   90.00
_cell.angle_gamma   90.00
#
_symmetry.space_group_name_H-M   'P 1'
#
loop_
_entity.id
_entity.type
_entity.pdbx_description
1 polymer ?
#
loop_
_entity_poly.entity_id
_entity_poly.type
_entity_poly.pdbx_seq_one_letter_code
_entity_poly.pdbx_strand_id
1 'polypeptide(L)' 'IDLLQKSKFSEEKWPLAFELLSHVGGDSKSGLIGLQDHGNDVWFKNITVKVLK' A
#
# COMPACT_ATOMS: atom_id res chain seq x y z
N ILE A 1 -10.25 -9.23 3.11
CA ILE A 1 -9.47 -10.48 2.88
C ILE A 1 -9.87 -11.15 1.57
N ASP A 2 -11.16 -11.39 1.29
CA ASP A 2 -11.61 -12.03 0.02
C ASP A 2 -11.04 -11.37 -1.25
N LEU A 3 -11.07 -10.03 -1.34
CA LEU A 3 -10.46 -9.31 -2.48
C LEU A 3 -8.94 -9.53 -2.59
N LEU A 4 -8.24 -9.65 -1.47
CA LEU A 4 -6.80 -9.86 -1.46
C LEU A 4 -6.47 -11.28 -1.94
N GLN A 5 -7.24 -12.28 -1.51
CA GLN A 5 -7.14 -13.67 -1.99
C GLN A 5 -7.43 -13.80 -3.50
N LYS A 6 -8.28 -12.95 -4.07
CA LYS A 6 -8.56 -12.92 -5.52
C LYS A 6 -7.55 -12.09 -6.33
N SER A 7 -6.60 -11.44 -5.68
CA SER A 7 -5.64 -10.54 -6.34
C SER A 7 -4.34 -11.26 -6.77
N LYS A 8 -3.39 -10.50 -7.33
CA LYS A 8 -2.02 -10.98 -7.55
C LYS A 8 -1.21 -11.14 -6.25
N PHE A 9 -1.73 -10.63 -5.14
CA PHE A 9 -1.14 -10.71 -3.81
C PHE A 9 -1.86 -11.74 -2.93
N SER A 10 -2.49 -12.75 -3.53
CA SER A 10 -3.11 -13.83 -2.78
C SER A 10 -2.08 -14.61 -1.97
N GLU A 11 -2.52 -15.33 -0.93
CA GLU A 11 -1.64 -16.11 -0.07
C GLU A 11 -0.84 -17.13 -0.87
N GLU A 12 -1.48 -17.78 -1.84
CA GLU A 12 -0.84 -18.74 -2.74
C GLU A 12 0.20 -18.09 -3.66
N LYS A 13 -0.13 -16.94 -4.28
CA LYS A 13 0.73 -16.31 -5.30
C LYS A 13 1.89 -15.55 -4.69
N TRP A 14 1.66 -14.91 -3.55
CA TRP A 14 2.65 -14.08 -2.88
C TRP A 14 2.40 -14.02 -1.36
N PRO A 15 2.82 -15.05 -0.60
CA PRO A 15 2.52 -15.18 0.82
C PRO A 15 2.94 -13.96 1.66
N LEU A 16 4.15 -13.44 1.44
CA LEU A 16 4.66 -12.30 2.20
C LEU A 16 3.85 -11.02 1.93
N ALA A 17 3.51 -10.74 0.66
CA ALA A 17 2.68 -9.59 0.33
C ALA A 17 1.27 -9.75 0.92
N PHE A 18 0.74 -10.97 0.91
CA PHE A 18 -0.55 -11.29 1.51
C PHE A 18 -0.57 -11.03 3.02
N GLU A 19 0.47 -11.46 3.75
CA GLU A 19 0.60 -11.25 5.19
C GLU A 19 0.63 -9.75 5.53
N LEU A 20 1.48 -9.00 4.85
CA LEU A 20 1.64 -7.55 5.05
C LEU A 20 0.38 -6.77 4.70
N LEU A 21 -0.28 -7.12 3.59
CA LEU A 21 -1.50 -6.45 3.13
C LEU A 21 -2.76 -6.90 3.89
N SER A 22 -2.74 -8.06 4.53
CA SER A 22 -3.79 -8.46 5.48
C SER A 22 -3.69 -7.69 6.79
N HIS A 23 -2.50 -7.19 7.13
CA HIS A 23 -2.22 -6.41 8.34
C HIS A 23 -1.63 -5.03 8.02
N VAL A 24 -2.21 -4.30 7.06
CA VAL A 24 -1.71 -3.00 6.58
C VAL A 24 -1.29 -2.09 7.75
N GLY A 25 -0.08 -1.55 7.64
CA GLY A 25 0.53 -0.65 8.63
C GLY A 25 1.06 -1.34 9.90
N GLY A 26 1.09 -2.68 9.91
CA GLY A 26 1.58 -3.47 11.03
C GLY A 26 0.81 -3.22 12.32
N ASP A 27 1.51 -3.30 13.44
CA ASP A 27 0.94 -3.11 14.78
C ASP A 27 0.48 -1.68 15.03
N SER A 28 1.23 -0.70 14.50
CA SER A 28 0.95 0.72 14.67
C SER A 28 -0.21 1.24 13.81
N LYS A 29 -0.64 0.45 12.80
CA LYS A 29 -1.59 0.87 11.75
C LYS A 29 -1.21 2.19 11.10
N SER A 30 0.09 2.40 10.87
CA SER A 30 0.66 3.60 10.25
C SER A 30 1.48 3.28 9.00
N GLY A 31 1.82 4.30 8.21
CA GLY A 31 2.57 4.11 6.97
C GLY A 31 3.15 5.40 6.40
N LEU A 32 3.84 5.26 5.28
CA LEU A 32 4.44 6.37 4.54
C LEU A 32 3.59 6.71 3.31
N ILE A 33 3.64 7.97 2.91
CA ILE A 33 3.14 8.42 1.61
C ILE A 33 4.33 8.43 0.65
N GLY A 34 4.18 7.75 -0.48
CA GLY A 34 5.18 7.68 -1.54
C GLY A 34 4.57 7.95 -2.91
N LEU A 35 5.43 8.30 -3.86
CA LEU A 35 5.07 8.47 -5.27
C LEU A 35 5.80 7.38 -6.06
N GLN A 36 5.08 6.70 -6.96
CA GLN A 36 5.64 5.59 -7.72
C GLN A 36 6.31 6.11 -8.99
N ASP A 37 7.52 5.61 -9.26
CA ASP A 37 8.09 5.65 -10.60
C ASP A 37 7.53 4.47 -11.41
N HIS A 38 6.87 4.78 -12.52
CA HIS A 38 6.35 3.80 -13.47
C HIS A 38 6.91 4.03 -14.89
N GLY A 39 8.06 4.71 -15.00
CA GLY A 39 8.77 4.93 -16.28
C GLY A 39 8.18 6.03 -17.16
N ASN A 40 7.41 6.95 -16.58
CA ASN A 40 6.83 8.10 -17.28
C ASN A 40 7.15 9.40 -16.54
N ASP A 41 7.22 10.50 -17.29
CA ASP A 41 7.38 11.83 -16.70
C ASP A 41 6.09 12.23 -15.97
N VAL A 42 6.22 12.57 -14.70
CA VAL A 42 5.11 13.01 -13.85
C VAL A 42 5.54 14.17 -12.98
N TRP A 43 4.67 15.18 -12.86
CA TRP A 43 4.90 16.35 -12.00
C TRP A 43 3.89 16.41 -10.87
N PHE A 44 4.39 16.62 -9.66
CA PHE A 44 3.58 16.78 -8.44
C PHE A 44 3.94 18.11 -7.79
N LYS A 45 2.94 18.85 -7.29
CA LYS A 45 3.16 20.05 -6.48
C LYS A 45 2.02 20.24 -5.48
N ASN A 46 2.29 21.01 -4.43
CA ASN A 46 1.30 21.39 -3.42
C ASN A 46 0.62 20.20 -2.71
N ILE A 47 1.37 19.12 -2.46
CA ILE A 47 0.86 17.98 -1.66
C ILE A 47 0.99 18.33 -0.18
N THR A 48 -0.15 18.40 0.50
CA THR A 48 -0.23 18.66 1.95
C THR A 48 -1.10 17.61 2.62
N VAL A 49 -0.75 17.21 3.85
CA VAL A 49 -1.47 16.19 4.61
C VAL A 49 -1.93 16.80 5.93
N LYS A 50 -3.22 16.69 6.23
CA LYS A 50 -3.78 17.06 7.54
C LYS A 50 -3.82 15.81 8.41
N VAL A 51 -3.22 15.90 9.60
CA VAL A 51 -3.32 14.84 10.62
C VAL A 51 -4.76 14.78 11.14
N LEU A 52 -5.36 13.59 11.08
CA LEU A 52 -6.66 13.29 11.70
C LEU A 52 -6.42 12.70 13.11
N LYS A 53 -7.27 13.07 14.06
CA LYS A 53 -7.26 12.55 15.44
C LYS A 53 -8.50 11.71 15.66
#